data_AF-A0A2R5FF83-F1
#
_entry.id   AF-A0A2R5FF83-F1
#
_cell.length_a   1.000
_cell.length_b   1.000
_cell.length_c   1.000
_cell.angle_alpha   90.00
_cell.angle_beta   90.00
_cell.angle_gamma   90.00
#
_symmetry.space_group_name_H-M   'P 1'
#
loop_
_entity.id
_entity.type
_entity.pdbx_description
1 polymer ?
#
loop_
_entity_poly.entity_id
_entity_poly.type
_entity_poly.pdbx_seq_one_letter_code
_entity_poly.pdbx_strand_id
1 'polypeptide(L)'
;MANYKISFIELRGIEVAEVCQIFERINQAGKLLNIFDIVVAKTFRIEDKKNNISGFYLRELINNLRESIANSQYARVDDWTLLQMLAVVIKLEFPEAGIQNITDMYLNKLKTEHIEAVWSNFKIAVAKTFDFFDNILHIKGGRLIPYRYLYLTITAYFYRNDKPDYSFLNKYFWYYSFHNADLLTNTTHLWQHIYFVNQQKANSTSSFNKFDIDKNSLRKSFYSYKGRLSRAILSLYANHKPQDWAKPHRDVLSDVYYLLTDKPNLHHIFPVNFIKQSGIASQIECDSLMNIAYLSQITNLKISDRNPLNYLKEYDEPDLETVLRSHLIPTIILEWSRADVLPENALTIFIEERINLLLEALRLKLEGIEFNIFDMGNHYIPK
;
A
#
# COMPACT_ATOMS: atom_id res chain seq x y z
N MET A 1 14.13 -17.80 -43.73
CA MET A 1 12.96 -17.44 -42.91
C MET A 1 12.31 -18.73 -42.47
N ALA A 2 12.37 -19.07 -41.18
CA ALA A 2 11.83 -20.34 -40.70
C ALA A 2 10.29 -20.31 -40.77
N ASN A 3 9.71 -21.32 -41.43
CA ASN A 3 8.27 -21.54 -41.51
C ASN A 3 7.70 -21.83 -40.13
N TYR A 4 7.23 -20.79 -39.43
CA TYR A 4 6.52 -20.95 -38.17
C TYR A 4 5.12 -21.52 -38.46
N LYS A 5 4.86 -22.75 -38.03
CA LYS A 5 3.54 -23.36 -38.17
C LYS A 5 2.64 -22.82 -37.05
N ILE A 6 1.67 -22.00 -37.41
CA ILE A 6 0.61 -21.54 -36.51
C ILE A 6 -0.55 -22.52 -36.62
N SER A 7 -0.91 -23.16 -35.51
CA SER A 7 -2.15 -23.93 -35.42
C SER A 7 -3.32 -22.96 -35.28
N PHE A 8 -4.14 -22.86 -36.32
CA PHE A 8 -5.36 -22.06 -36.33
C PHE A 8 -6.56 -23.01 -36.18
N ILE A 9 -7.38 -22.78 -35.17
CA ILE A 9 -8.63 -23.52 -34.94
C ILE A 9 -9.75 -22.51 -34.94
N GLU A 10 -10.64 -22.63 -35.92
CA GLU A 10 -11.85 -21.80 -36.03
C GLU A 10 -13.02 -22.55 -35.39
N LEU A 11 -13.65 -21.95 -34.39
CA LEU A 11 -14.82 -22.48 -33.72
C LEU A 11 -16.04 -21.63 -34.09
N ARG A 12 -17.10 -22.25 -34.61
CA ARG A 12 -18.32 -21.57 -35.05
C ARG A 12 -19.52 -22.04 -34.24
N GLY A 13 -20.36 -21.10 -33.80
CA GLY A 13 -21.61 -21.41 -33.08
C GLY A 13 -21.42 -21.82 -31.62
N ILE A 14 -20.29 -21.46 -31.01
CA ILE A 14 -19.93 -21.82 -29.63
C ILE A 14 -20.04 -20.56 -28.75
N GLU A 15 -20.57 -20.69 -27.53
CA GLU A 15 -20.61 -19.56 -26.60
C GLU A 15 -19.20 -19.17 -26.15
N VAL A 16 -18.95 -17.87 -25.91
CA VAL A 16 -17.63 -17.38 -25.48
C VAL A 16 -17.15 -18.12 -24.22
N ALA A 17 -18.06 -18.49 -23.32
CA ALA A 17 -17.74 -19.27 -22.12
C ALA A 17 -17.18 -20.67 -22.45
N GLU A 18 -17.72 -21.35 -23.46
CA GLU A 18 -17.22 -22.64 -23.94
C GLU A 18 -15.89 -22.48 -24.69
N VAL A 19 -15.72 -21.41 -25.47
CA VAL A 19 -14.43 -21.10 -26.13
C VAL A 19 -13.33 -20.89 -25.08
N CYS A 20 -13.62 -20.15 -23.99
CA CYS A 20 -12.68 -19.98 -22.88
C CYS A 20 -12.34 -21.32 -22.21
N GLN A 21 -13.32 -22.19 -21.95
CA GLN A 21 -13.06 -23.52 -21.38
C GLN A 21 -12.22 -24.41 -22.29
N ILE A 22 -12.49 -24.40 -23.61
CA ILE A 22 -11.70 -25.14 -24.60
C ILE A 22 -10.25 -24.64 -24.58
N PHE A 23 -10.05 -23.32 -24.55
CA PHE A 23 -8.73 -22.71 -24.55
C PHE A 23 -7.96 -22.97 -23.23
N GLU A 24 -8.64 -22.91 -22.09
CA GLU A 24 -8.08 -23.27 -20.77
C GLU A 24 -7.64 -24.75 -20.72
N ARG A 25 -8.46 -25.65 -21.29
CA ARG A 25 -8.12 -27.08 -21.40
C ARG A 25 -6.93 -27.34 -22.34
N ILE A 26 -6.85 -26.60 -23.45
CA ILE A 26 -5.73 -26.71 -24.40
C ILE A 26 -4.42 -26.17 -23.78
N ASN A 27 -4.50 -25.11 -22.97
CA ASN A 27 -3.34 -24.51 -22.31
C ASN A 27 -2.87 -25.20 -21.02
N GLN A 28 -3.28 -26.45 -20.77
CA GLN A 28 -2.92 -27.20 -19.54
C GLN A 28 -1.40 -27.42 -19.33
N ALA A 29 -0.58 -27.36 -20.39
CA ALA A 29 0.88 -27.44 -20.29
C ALA A 29 1.58 -26.06 -20.32
N GLY A 30 0.82 -24.97 -20.49
CA GLY A 30 1.31 -23.59 -20.58
C GLY A 30 0.99 -22.75 -19.34
N LYS A 31 1.16 -21.42 -19.43
CA LYS A 31 0.75 -20.49 -18.36
C LYS A 31 -0.78 -20.51 -18.25
N LEU A 32 -1.31 -20.86 -17.07
CA LEU A 32 -2.74 -20.74 -16.74
C LEU A 32 -3.24 -19.33 -17.10
N LEU A 33 -4.33 -19.25 -17.87
CA LEU A 33 -5.00 -17.97 -18.14
C LEU A 33 -5.45 -17.39 -16.81
N ASN A 34 -5.07 -16.14 -16.55
CA ASN A 34 -5.64 -15.40 -15.43
C ASN A 34 -6.97 -14.77 -15.85
N ILE A 35 -7.77 -14.35 -14.88
CA ILE A 35 -9.07 -13.71 -15.16
C ILE A 35 -8.95 -12.46 -16.04
N PHE A 36 -7.82 -11.74 -15.99
CA PHE A 36 -7.61 -10.58 -16.84
C PHE A 36 -7.52 -10.99 -18.32
N ASP A 37 -6.79 -12.06 -18.63
CA ASP A 37 -6.68 -12.60 -19.99
C ASP A 37 -8.05 -13.03 -20.53
N ILE A 38 -8.89 -13.64 -19.68
CA ILE A 38 -10.27 -14.04 -20.01
C ILE A 38 -11.13 -12.81 -20.34
N VAL A 39 -11.10 -11.77 -19.48
CA VAL A 39 -11.89 -10.55 -19.71
C VAL A 39 -11.40 -9.81 -20.96
N VAL A 40 -10.09 -9.75 -21.20
CA VAL A 40 -9.52 -9.17 -22.42
C VAL A 40 -10.07 -9.88 -23.66
N ALA A 41 -10.09 -11.22 -23.67
CA ALA A 41 -10.60 -11.99 -24.80
C ALA A 41 -12.12 -11.79 -24.99
N LYS A 42 -12.90 -11.83 -23.91
CA LYS A 42 -14.36 -11.70 -23.95
C LYS A 42 -14.83 -10.31 -24.39
N THR A 43 -14.08 -9.27 -24.03
CA THR A 43 -14.44 -7.88 -24.34
C THR A 43 -13.89 -7.41 -25.69
N PHE A 44 -13.04 -8.20 -26.34
CA PHE A 44 -12.44 -7.85 -27.61
C PHE A 44 -13.51 -7.68 -28.70
N ARG A 45 -13.42 -6.56 -29.43
CA ARG A 45 -14.30 -6.25 -30.56
C ARG A 45 -13.43 -5.81 -31.74
N ILE A 46 -13.59 -6.46 -32.88
CA ILE A 46 -12.89 -6.08 -34.11
C ILE A 46 -13.55 -4.80 -34.65
N GLU A 47 -12.72 -3.89 -35.16
CA GLU A 47 -13.21 -2.69 -35.85
C GLU A 47 -13.96 -3.09 -37.13
N ASP A 48 -15.20 -2.63 -37.28
CA ASP A 48 -15.98 -2.78 -38.50
C ASP A 48 -16.39 -1.40 -39.02
N LYS A 49 -15.57 -0.87 -39.93
CA LYS A 49 -15.76 0.44 -40.55
C LYS A 49 -17.04 0.52 -41.39
N LYS A 50 -17.57 -0.61 -41.89
CA LYS A 50 -18.79 -0.60 -42.71
C LYS A 50 -20.04 -0.37 -41.86
N ASN A 51 -20.05 -0.92 -40.65
CA ASN A 51 -21.15 -0.78 -39.70
C ASN A 51 -20.90 0.29 -38.62
N ASN A 52 -19.84 1.11 -38.78
CA ASN A 52 -19.43 2.15 -37.83
C ASN A 52 -19.21 1.62 -36.40
N ILE A 53 -18.66 0.41 -36.29
CA ILE A 53 -18.34 -0.23 -35.00
C ILE A 53 -16.86 -0.01 -34.72
N SER A 54 -16.55 0.78 -33.70
CA SER A 54 -15.18 0.98 -33.22
C SER A 54 -14.63 -0.30 -32.61
N GLY A 55 -13.37 -0.61 -32.93
CA GLY A 55 -12.64 -1.71 -32.29
C GLY A 55 -12.46 -1.46 -30.79
N PHE A 56 -12.35 -2.53 -30.01
CA PHE A 56 -12.10 -2.46 -28.58
C PHE A 56 -11.09 -3.52 -28.15
N TYR A 57 -10.08 -3.08 -27.40
CA TYR A 57 -9.07 -3.97 -26.84
C TYR A 57 -8.62 -3.53 -25.44
N LEU A 58 -9.13 -4.20 -24.40
CA LEU A 58 -8.88 -3.84 -23.01
C LEU A 58 -7.39 -3.81 -22.63
N ARG A 59 -6.56 -4.70 -23.21
CA ARG A 59 -5.14 -4.75 -22.90
C ARG A 59 -4.41 -3.50 -23.35
N GLU A 60 -4.72 -2.99 -24.54
CA GLU A 60 -4.17 -1.74 -25.03
C GLU A 60 -4.60 -0.57 -24.16
N LEU A 61 -5.89 -0.52 -23.78
CA LEU A 61 -6.40 0.50 -22.88
C LEU A 61 -5.62 0.53 -21.54
N ILE A 62 -5.39 -0.62 -20.93
CA ILE A 62 -4.62 -0.75 -19.68
C ILE A 62 -3.14 -0.40 -19.88
N ASN A 63 -2.52 -0.81 -20.99
CA ASN A 63 -1.13 -0.46 -21.31
C ASN A 63 -0.97 1.05 -21.47
N ASN A 64 -1.87 1.70 -22.23
CA ASN A 64 -1.86 3.15 -22.41
C ASN A 64 -2.06 3.89 -21.08
N LEU A 65 -2.89 3.35 -20.18
CA LEU A 65 -3.01 3.88 -18.82
C LEU A 65 -1.68 3.77 -18.06
N ARG A 66 -1.01 2.60 -18.09
CA ARG A 66 0.31 2.41 -17.44
C ARG A 66 1.37 3.36 -18.00
N GLU A 67 1.42 3.54 -19.31
CA GLU A 67 2.33 4.46 -19.98
C GLU A 67 2.09 5.91 -19.52
N SER A 68 0.83 6.32 -19.36
CA SER A 68 0.50 7.67 -18.87
C SER A 68 0.96 7.95 -17.43
N ILE A 69 1.26 6.91 -16.65
CA ILE A 69 1.74 7.00 -15.26
C ILE A 69 3.12 6.37 -15.08
N ALA A 70 3.89 6.16 -16.15
CA ALA A 70 5.13 5.37 -16.13
C ALA A 70 6.21 5.91 -15.17
N ASN A 71 6.17 7.20 -14.85
CA ASN A 71 7.07 7.83 -13.89
C ASN A 71 6.78 7.45 -12.42
N SER A 72 5.63 6.82 -12.17
CA SER A 72 5.22 6.36 -10.84
C SER A 72 5.43 4.87 -10.68
N GLN A 73 5.85 4.45 -9.48
CA GLN A 73 5.91 3.04 -9.11
C GLN A 73 4.53 2.35 -9.12
N TYR A 74 3.43 3.12 -9.14
CA TYR A 74 2.08 2.59 -9.30
C TYR A 74 1.78 2.09 -10.73
N ALA A 75 2.60 2.44 -11.73
CA ALA A 75 2.55 1.83 -13.06
C ALA A 75 2.77 0.30 -13.02
N ARG A 76 3.25 -0.26 -11.91
CA ARG A 76 3.49 -1.70 -11.68
C ARG A 76 2.38 -2.41 -10.91
N VAL A 77 1.30 -1.73 -10.53
CA VAL A 77 0.12 -2.37 -9.91
C VAL A 77 -0.39 -3.48 -10.82
N ASP A 78 -0.72 -4.66 -10.30
CA ASP A 78 -1.06 -5.81 -11.11
C ASP A 78 -2.41 -5.66 -11.85
N ASP A 79 -2.57 -6.39 -12.95
CA ASP A 79 -3.76 -6.33 -13.81
C ASP A 79 -5.05 -6.69 -13.05
N TRP A 80 -4.97 -7.59 -12.07
CA TRP A 80 -6.12 -8.00 -11.28
C TRP A 80 -6.63 -6.86 -10.40
N THR A 81 -5.72 -6.15 -9.71
CA THR A 81 -6.07 -4.95 -8.94
C THR A 81 -6.72 -3.87 -9.83
N LEU A 82 -6.16 -3.60 -11.01
CA LEU A 82 -6.75 -2.64 -11.96
C LEU A 82 -8.15 -3.08 -12.43
N LEU A 83 -8.33 -4.39 -12.69
CA LEU A 83 -9.62 -4.95 -13.08
C LEU A 83 -10.66 -4.84 -11.96
N GLN A 84 -10.26 -5.00 -10.71
CA GLN A 84 -11.13 -4.80 -9.54
C GLN A 84 -11.53 -3.32 -9.37
N MET A 85 -10.60 -2.38 -9.56
CA MET A 85 -10.90 -0.95 -9.54
C MET A 85 -11.92 -0.61 -10.64
N LEU A 86 -11.75 -1.16 -11.85
CA LEU A 86 -12.68 -0.98 -12.96
C LEU A 86 -14.06 -1.58 -12.65
N ALA A 87 -14.10 -2.78 -12.09
CA ALA A 87 -15.35 -3.45 -11.71
C ALA A 87 -16.13 -2.67 -10.64
N VAL A 88 -15.44 -2.06 -9.67
CA VAL A 88 -16.05 -1.17 -8.67
C VAL A 88 -16.70 0.04 -9.34
N VAL A 89 -15.99 0.70 -10.26
CA VAL A 89 -16.53 1.86 -10.99
C VAL A 89 -17.72 1.47 -11.87
N ILE A 90 -17.65 0.33 -12.57
CA ILE A 90 -18.77 -0.16 -13.37
C ILE A 90 -19.97 -0.47 -12.50
N LYS A 91 -19.79 -1.07 -11.32
CA LYS A 91 -20.90 -1.32 -10.39
C LYS A 91 -21.54 -0.03 -9.87
N LEU A 92 -20.76 1.03 -9.68
CA LEU A 92 -21.28 2.34 -9.29
C LEU A 92 -22.13 2.98 -10.40
N GLU A 93 -21.71 2.85 -11.65
CA GLU A 93 -22.41 3.42 -12.80
C GLU A 93 -23.62 2.57 -13.23
N PHE A 94 -23.46 1.24 -13.20
CA PHE A 94 -24.41 0.23 -13.68
C PHE A 94 -24.68 -0.81 -12.60
N PRO A 95 -25.53 -0.51 -11.60
CA PRO A 95 -25.86 -1.44 -10.50
C PRO A 95 -26.38 -2.81 -10.97
N GLU A 96 -27.03 -2.84 -12.13
CA GLU A 96 -27.61 -3.99 -12.84
C GLU A 96 -26.59 -4.84 -13.60
N ALA A 97 -25.32 -4.39 -13.73
CA ALA A 97 -24.26 -5.14 -14.43
C ALA A 97 -23.89 -6.48 -13.76
N GLY A 98 -24.51 -6.82 -12.62
CA GLY A 98 -24.36 -8.12 -11.96
C GLY A 98 -23.06 -8.31 -11.18
N ILE A 99 -22.27 -7.24 -11.01
CA ILE A 99 -20.99 -7.20 -10.28
C ILE A 99 -21.24 -6.99 -8.78
N GLN A 100 -21.55 -8.04 -8.05
CA GLN A 100 -21.80 -7.95 -6.59
C GLN A 100 -20.51 -8.14 -5.76
N ASN A 101 -19.44 -8.63 -6.39
CA ASN A 101 -18.16 -8.88 -5.76
C ASN A 101 -17.01 -8.55 -6.74
N ILE A 102 -15.77 -8.61 -6.25
CA ILE A 102 -14.52 -8.37 -6.97
C ILE A 102 -13.71 -9.66 -7.20
N THR A 103 -14.31 -10.84 -6.97
CA THR A 103 -13.70 -12.15 -7.29
C THR A 103 -13.79 -12.45 -8.78
N ASP A 104 -12.97 -13.39 -9.25
CA ASP A 104 -12.87 -13.74 -10.67
C ASP A 104 -14.21 -14.07 -11.33
N MET A 105 -15.12 -14.75 -10.60
CA MET A 105 -16.48 -15.03 -11.04
C MET A 105 -17.26 -13.77 -11.45
N TYR A 106 -17.09 -12.66 -10.72
CA TYR A 106 -17.78 -11.41 -10.99
C TYR A 106 -16.99 -10.51 -11.94
N LEU A 107 -15.66 -10.54 -11.91
CA LEU A 107 -14.83 -9.87 -12.91
C LEU A 107 -15.12 -10.44 -14.31
N ASN A 108 -15.42 -11.74 -14.43
CA ASN A 108 -15.84 -12.35 -15.69
C ASN A 108 -17.18 -11.80 -16.24
N LYS A 109 -17.96 -11.06 -15.45
CA LYS A 109 -19.23 -10.44 -15.89
C LYS A 109 -19.03 -9.09 -16.58
N LEU A 110 -17.80 -8.57 -16.60
CA LEU A 110 -17.47 -7.34 -17.31
C LEU A 110 -17.81 -7.45 -18.80
N LYS A 111 -18.34 -6.36 -19.36
CA LYS A 111 -18.77 -6.25 -20.74
C LYS A 111 -18.19 -5.00 -21.39
N THR A 112 -17.96 -5.07 -22.68
CA THR A 112 -17.33 -4.01 -23.47
C THR A 112 -18.04 -2.67 -23.32
N GLU A 113 -19.37 -2.67 -23.47
CA GLU A 113 -20.21 -1.48 -23.43
C GLU A 113 -20.12 -0.73 -22.08
N HIS A 114 -20.06 -1.46 -20.95
CA HIS A 114 -19.92 -0.86 -19.64
C HIS A 114 -18.51 -0.29 -19.44
N ILE A 115 -17.48 -0.98 -19.93
CA ILE A 115 -16.09 -0.50 -19.83
C ILE A 115 -15.94 0.79 -20.63
N GLU A 116 -16.40 0.81 -21.88
CA GLU A 116 -16.34 2.00 -22.75
C GLU A 116 -17.03 3.21 -22.11
N ALA A 117 -18.21 3.00 -21.52
CA ALA A 117 -18.99 4.06 -20.90
C ALA A 117 -18.27 4.73 -19.70
N VAL A 118 -17.50 3.97 -18.92
CA VAL A 118 -16.80 4.51 -17.74
C VAL A 118 -15.34 4.89 -17.99
N TRP A 119 -14.74 4.43 -19.10
CA TRP A 119 -13.29 4.40 -19.27
C TRP A 119 -12.59 5.76 -19.11
N SER A 120 -13.15 6.83 -19.68
CA SER A 120 -12.58 8.18 -19.61
C SER A 120 -12.44 8.67 -18.17
N ASN A 121 -13.51 8.57 -17.40
CA ASN A 121 -13.56 8.96 -15.99
C ASN A 121 -12.78 7.98 -15.09
N PHE A 122 -12.76 6.68 -15.44
CA PHE A 122 -11.98 5.67 -14.75
C PHE A 122 -10.48 5.99 -14.78
N LYS A 123 -9.93 6.30 -15.96
CA LYS A 123 -8.50 6.67 -16.09
C LYS A 123 -8.13 7.86 -15.20
N ILE A 124 -8.98 8.89 -15.19
CA ILE A 124 -8.79 10.09 -14.36
C ILE A 124 -8.80 9.71 -12.86
N ALA A 125 -9.77 8.89 -12.45
CA ALA A 125 -9.88 8.45 -11.07
C ALA A 125 -8.67 7.63 -10.62
N VAL A 126 -8.20 6.69 -11.44
CA VAL A 126 -7.00 5.88 -11.17
C VAL A 126 -5.75 6.76 -11.06
N ALA A 127 -5.56 7.70 -12.00
CA ALA A 127 -4.44 8.62 -11.96
C ALA A 127 -4.46 9.47 -10.68
N LYS A 128 -5.62 10.00 -10.27
CA LYS A 128 -5.77 10.74 -9.00
C LYS A 128 -5.52 9.85 -7.78
N THR A 129 -5.97 8.60 -7.79
CA THR A 129 -5.69 7.63 -6.70
C THR A 129 -4.19 7.42 -6.54
N PHE A 130 -3.47 7.21 -7.64
CA PHE A 130 -2.03 6.98 -7.59
C PHE A 130 -1.27 8.25 -7.24
N ASP A 131 -1.66 9.41 -7.77
CA ASP A 131 -1.10 10.71 -7.38
C ASP A 131 -1.31 11.00 -5.89
N PHE A 132 -2.48 10.68 -5.34
CA PHE A 132 -2.74 10.79 -3.90
C PHE A 132 -1.79 9.93 -3.07
N PHE A 133 -1.55 8.67 -3.47
CA PHE A 133 -0.60 7.84 -2.75
C PHE A 133 0.85 8.34 -2.91
N ASP A 134 1.24 8.69 -4.12
CA ASP A 134 2.62 8.96 -4.52
C ASP A 134 3.12 10.35 -4.09
N ASN A 135 2.27 11.37 -4.27
CA ASN A 135 2.65 12.78 -4.15
C ASN A 135 1.99 13.48 -2.96
N ILE A 136 0.86 12.98 -2.45
CA ILE A 136 0.20 13.55 -1.25
C ILE A 136 0.58 12.76 0.00
N LEU A 137 0.55 11.42 -0.07
CA LEU A 137 0.97 10.56 1.04
C LEU A 137 2.45 10.20 0.99
N HIS A 138 3.16 10.50 -0.10
CA HIS A 138 4.59 10.18 -0.25
C HIS A 138 4.91 8.68 -0.09
N ILE A 139 3.96 7.82 -0.45
CA ILE A 139 4.11 6.37 -0.46
C ILE A 139 4.46 5.97 -1.89
N LYS A 140 5.74 5.74 -2.15
CA LYS A 140 6.21 5.38 -3.49
C LYS A 140 5.96 3.89 -3.78
N GLY A 141 4.76 3.59 -4.27
CA GLY A 141 4.42 2.30 -4.87
C GLY A 141 3.65 1.32 -3.99
N GLY A 142 3.14 0.27 -4.63
CA GLY A 142 2.02 -0.48 -4.08
C GLY A 142 2.30 -1.46 -2.94
N ARG A 143 3.57 -1.77 -2.66
CA ARG A 143 3.97 -2.72 -1.60
C ARG A 143 3.77 -2.16 -0.19
N LEU A 144 3.81 -0.83 -0.06
CA LEU A 144 3.60 -0.14 1.21
C LEU A 144 2.11 0.09 1.50
N ILE A 145 1.25 0.10 0.47
CA ILE A 145 -0.20 0.26 0.69
C ILE A 145 -0.71 -0.85 1.64
N PRO A 146 -1.30 -0.48 2.80
CA PRO A 146 -1.58 -1.42 3.89
C PRO A 146 -2.42 -2.62 3.48
N TYR A 147 -3.37 -2.42 2.58
CA TYR A 147 -4.17 -3.50 2.01
C TYR A 147 -4.80 -3.05 0.68
N ARG A 148 -5.14 -4.01 -0.18
CA ARG A 148 -5.57 -3.73 -1.56
C ARG A 148 -6.86 -2.91 -1.67
N TYR A 149 -7.79 -3.05 -0.74
CA TYR A 149 -9.10 -2.40 -0.84
C TYR A 149 -9.02 -0.86 -0.82
N LEU A 150 -7.91 -0.26 -0.35
CA LEU A 150 -7.67 1.18 -0.47
C LEU A 150 -7.62 1.64 -1.93
N TYR A 151 -7.05 0.85 -2.85
CA TYR A 151 -7.09 1.19 -4.28
C TYR A 151 -8.52 1.32 -4.79
N LEU A 152 -9.39 0.42 -4.35
CA LEU A 152 -10.76 0.32 -4.81
C LEU A 152 -11.61 1.45 -4.24
N THR A 153 -11.55 1.69 -2.93
CA THR A 153 -12.36 2.72 -2.25
C THR A 153 -11.93 4.13 -2.63
N ILE A 154 -10.63 4.40 -2.74
CA ILE A 154 -10.12 5.73 -3.10
C ILE A 154 -10.37 6.02 -4.60
N THR A 155 -10.29 5.01 -5.46
CA THR A 155 -10.69 5.18 -6.88
C THR A 155 -12.18 5.45 -7.02
N ALA A 156 -13.02 4.74 -6.26
CA ALA A 156 -14.44 5.04 -6.20
C ALA A 156 -14.70 6.49 -5.75
N TYR A 157 -13.95 6.98 -4.76
CA TYR A 157 -14.07 8.36 -4.29
C TYR A 157 -13.67 9.39 -5.34
N PHE A 158 -12.59 9.17 -6.09
CA PHE A 158 -12.15 10.10 -7.14
C PHE A 158 -12.99 10.02 -8.42
N TYR A 159 -13.67 8.90 -8.66
CA TYR A 159 -14.52 8.73 -9.84
C TYR A 159 -15.64 9.77 -9.87
N ARG A 160 -15.63 10.64 -10.89
CA ARG A 160 -16.54 11.80 -11.06
C ARG A 160 -16.60 12.70 -9.84
N ASN A 161 -15.47 12.93 -9.18
CA ASN A 161 -15.35 13.86 -8.07
C ASN A 161 -14.45 15.03 -8.47
N ASP A 162 -15.09 16.15 -8.78
CA ASP A 162 -14.41 17.36 -9.25
C ASP A 162 -13.81 18.18 -8.10
N LYS A 163 -14.28 17.97 -6.87
CA LYS A 163 -13.85 18.69 -5.66
C LYS A 163 -13.52 17.70 -4.53
N PRO A 164 -12.50 16.85 -4.69
CA PRO A 164 -12.11 15.91 -3.66
C PRO A 164 -11.61 16.65 -2.40
N ASP A 165 -12.05 16.19 -1.24
CA ASP A 165 -11.55 16.61 0.06
C ASP A 165 -10.35 15.74 0.45
N TYR A 166 -9.15 16.28 0.22
CA TYR A 166 -7.90 15.59 0.54
C TYR A 166 -7.66 15.47 2.05
N SER A 167 -8.23 16.36 2.89
CA SER A 167 -8.15 16.25 4.35
C SER A 167 -8.95 15.03 4.82
N PHE A 168 -10.18 14.89 4.32
CA PHE A 168 -10.99 13.69 4.55
C PHE A 168 -10.29 12.41 4.06
N LEU A 169 -9.76 12.42 2.83
CA LEU A 169 -9.06 11.25 2.29
C LEU A 169 -7.81 10.88 3.11
N ASN A 170 -7.06 11.86 3.59
CA ASN A 170 -5.90 11.64 4.46
C ASN A 170 -6.35 10.93 5.75
N LYS A 171 -7.38 11.46 6.42
CA LYS A 171 -7.99 10.83 7.61
C LYS A 171 -8.48 9.41 7.30
N TYR A 172 -9.20 9.22 6.20
CA TYR A 172 -9.71 7.93 5.76
C TYR A 172 -8.59 6.90 5.60
N PHE A 173 -7.50 7.27 4.91
CA PHE A 173 -6.36 6.39 4.69
C PHE A 173 -5.75 5.95 6.03
N TRP A 174 -5.40 6.88 6.91
CA TRP A 174 -4.72 6.54 8.17
C TRP A 174 -5.64 5.83 9.15
N TYR A 175 -6.91 6.23 9.22
CA TYR A 175 -7.92 5.58 10.07
C TYR A 175 -8.00 4.10 9.73
N TYR A 176 -8.34 3.75 8.49
CA TYR A 176 -8.54 2.34 8.14
C TYR A 176 -7.24 1.53 7.97
N SER A 177 -6.09 2.20 7.87
CA SER A 177 -4.78 1.54 7.89
C SER A 177 -4.42 0.99 9.27
N PHE A 178 -4.74 1.72 10.34
CA PHE A 178 -4.37 1.36 11.72
C PHE A 178 -5.54 0.83 12.57
N HIS A 179 -6.79 1.16 12.25
CA HIS A 179 -7.95 0.82 13.09
C HIS A 179 -8.24 -0.68 13.08
N ASN A 180 -8.45 -1.32 14.23
CA ASN A 180 -8.60 -2.77 14.31
C ASN A 180 -10.00 -3.30 13.96
N ALA A 181 -11.04 -2.46 14.07
CA ALA A 181 -12.40 -2.84 13.66
C ALA A 181 -12.56 -2.67 12.13
N ASP A 182 -13.36 -3.54 11.52
CA ASP A 182 -13.66 -3.51 10.09
C ASP A 182 -12.43 -3.53 9.20
N LEU A 183 -11.55 -4.50 9.46
CA LEU A 183 -10.64 -5.00 8.45
C LEU A 183 -11.48 -5.26 7.21
N LEU A 184 -11.26 -4.50 6.13
CA LEU A 184 -11.79 -4.77 4.80
C LEU A 184 -11.34 -6.19 4.41
N THR A 185 -12.11 -7.18 4.86
CA THR A 185 -11.79 -8.61 4.83
C THR A 185 -12.63 -9.30 3.77
N ASN A 186 -13.78 -8.71 3.49
CA ASN A 186 -14.74 -9.17 2.51
C ASN A 186 -15.28 -7.99 1.70
N THR A 187 -16.07 -8.34 0.69
CA THR A 187 -16.61 -7.38 -0.27
C THR A 187 -17.79 -6.58 0.30
N THR A 188 -18.48 -7.08 1.33
CA THR A 188 -19.50 -6.30 2.04
C THR A 188 -18.89 -5.07 2.70
N HIS A 189 -17.75 -5.22 3.39
CA HIS A 189 -17.04 -4.09 3.98
C HIS A 189 -16.55 -3.12 2.90
N LEU A 190 -16.08 -3.64 1.76
CA LEU A 190 -15.70 -2.79 0.62
C LEU A 190 -16.85 -1.88 0.19
N TRP A 191 -18.05 -2.44 0.02
CA TRP A 191 -19.21 -1.64 -0.39
C TRP A 191 -19.66 -0.64 0.68
N GLN A 192 -19.60 -1.00 1.96
CA GLN A 192 -19.86 -0.06 3.07
C GLN A 192 -18.88 1.12 3.04
N HIS A 193 -17.60 0.86 2.77
CA HIS A 193 -16.59 1.91 2.68
C HIS A 193 -16.75 2.77 1.43
N ILE A 194 -17.10 2.18 0.28
CA ILE A 194 -17.43 2.92 -0.94
C ILE A 194 -18.64 3.83 -0.69
N TYR A 195 -19.67 3.32 0.00
CA TYR A 195 -20.81 4.12 0.41
C TYR A 195 -20.38 5.27 1.34
N PHE A 196 -19.56 5.01 2.35
CA PHE A 196 -19.04 6.03 3.27
C PHE A 196 -18.31 7.17 2.54
N VAL A 197 -17.36 6.85 1.66
CA VAL A 197 -16.61 7.88 0.92
C VAL A 197 -17.50 8.63 -0.08
N ASN A 198 -18.48 7.96 -0.69
CA ASN A 198 -19.44 8.61 -1.59
C ASN A 198 -20.45 9.51 -0.87
N GLN A 199 -20.82 9.20 0.37
CA GLN A 199 -21.61 10.12 1.20
C GLN A 199 -20.86 11.41 1.48
N GLN A 200 -19.56 11.33 1.78
CA GLN A 200 -18.72 12.51 1.93
C GLN A 200 -18.71 13.34 0.65
N LYS A 201 -18.49 12.68 -0.49
CA LYS A 201 -18.51 13.33 -1.82
C LYS A 201 -19.84 14.04 -2.12
N ALA A 202 -20.97 13.46 -1.73
CA ALA A 202 -22.29 14.02 -2.03
C ALA A 202 -22.64 15.23 -1.16
N ASN A 203 -22.52 15.09 0.17
CA ASN A 203 -23.11 16.05 1.12
C ASN A 203 -22.12 16.52 2.20
N SER A 204 -20.86 16.07 2.20
CA SER A 204 -19.86 16.37 3.26
C SER A 204 -20.29 15.99 4.68
N THR A 205 -21.26 15.09 4.85
CA THR A 205 -21.84 14.71 6.15
C THR A 205 -21.22 13.47 6.79
N SER A 206 -20.03 13.02 6.34
CA SER A 206 -19.40 11.81 6.88
C SER A 206 -18.64 12.10 8.17
N SER A 207 -18.99 11.41 9.25
CA SER A 207 -18.22 11.39 10.49
C SER A 207 -17.52 10.05 10.66
N PHE A 208 -16.27 10.07 11.10
CA PHE A 208 -15.58 8.87 11.55
C PHE A 208 -16.11 8.48 12.94
N ASN A 209 -16.14 7.18 13.22
CA ASN A 209 -16.31 6.69 14.58
C ASN A 209 -15.04 6.97 15.40
N LYS A 210 -15.10 6.73 16.71
CA LYS A 210 -13.91 6.77 17.56
C LYS A 210 -12.82 5.84 17.04
N PHE A 211 -11.58 6.31 17.11
CA PHE A 211 -10.40 5.56 16.71
C PHE A 211 -9.76 4.92 17.95
N ASP A 212 -9.85 3.59 18.03
CA ASP A 212 -9.24 2.79 19.08
C ASP A 212 -7.94 2.12 18.55
N ILE A 213 -6.84 2.23 19.30
CA ILE A 213 -5.56 1.56 18.99
C ILE A 213 -4.92 0.91 20.22
N ASP A 214 -4.48 -0.34 20.05
CA ASP A 214 -3.77 -1.11 21.09
C ASP A 214 -2.25 -0.84 21.01
N LYS A 215 -1.68 -0.28 22.07
CA LYS A 215 -0.24 -0.01 22.19
C LYS A 215 0.59 -1.30 22.08
N ASN A 216 0.09 -2.41 22.63
CA ASN A 216 0.79 -3.69 22.59
C ASN A 216 0.90 -4.27 21.18
N SER A 217 -0.10 -4.03 20.34
CA SER A 217 -0.08 -4.42 18.93
C SER A 217 1.03 -3.70 18.15
N LEU A 218 1.34 -2.45 18.48
CA LEU A 218 2.50 -1.73 17.92
C LEU A 218 3.82 -2.30 18.44
N ARG A 219 3.91 -2.52 19.75
CA ARG A 219 5.08 -3.08 20.43
C ARG A 219 5.53 -4.42 19.83
N LYS A 220 4.56 -5.30 19.55
CA LYS A 220 4.76 -6.65 18.98
C LYS A 220 4.70 -6.70 17.46
N SER A 221 4.52 -5.56 16.79
CA SER A 221 4.47 -5.54 15.33
C SER A 221 5.86 -5.84 14.76
N PHE A 222 5.96 -6.88 13.94
CA PHE A 222 7.20 -7.26 13.27
C PHE A 222 7.08 -7.08 11.77
N TYR A 223 8.22 -7.05 11.09
CA TYR A 223 8.25 -6.89 9.65
C TYR A 223 7.54 -8.04 8.93
N SER A 224 6.41 -7.72 8.30
CA SER A 224 5.68 -8.64 7.44
C SER A 224 5.22 -7.93 6.18
N TYR A 225 5.61 -8.49 5.04
CA TYR A 225 5.12 -8.05 3.73
C TYR A 225 3.62 -8.27 3.55
N LYS A 226 2.96 -9.11 4.37
CA LYS A 226 1.53 -9.41 4.25
C LYS A 226 0.69 -8.76 5.36
N GLY A 227 1.32 -8.35 6.46
CA GLY A 227 0.64 -7.77 7.61
C GLY A 227 0.20 -6.33 7.33
N ARG A 228 -1.11 -6.08 7.49
CA ARG A 228 -1.68 -4.73 7.35
C ARG A 228 -0.98 -3.71 8.25
N LEU A 229 -0.90 -4.01 9.55
CA LEU A 229 -0.32 -3.11 10.54
C LEU A 229 1.16 -2.83 10.23
N SER A 230 1.90 -3.85 9.82
CA SER A 230 3.31 -3.70 9.39
C SER A 230 3.45 -2.71 8.24
N ARG A 231 2.64 -2.87 7.18
CA ARG A 231 2.63 -1.94 6.04
C ARG A 231 2.13 -0.55 6.42
N ALA A 232 1.19 -0.43 7.34
CA ALA A 232 0.69 0.85 7.86
C ALA A 232 1.79 1.63 8.60
N ILE A 233 2.54 0.96 9.47
CA ILE A 233 3.69 1.54 10.19
C ILE A 233 4.77 1.99 9.20
N LEU A 234 5.14 1.13 8.25
CA LEU A 234 6.14 1.46 7.24
C LEU A 234 5.70 2.59 6.31
N SER A 235 4.41 2.62 5.93
CA SER A 235 3.83 3.74 5.18
C SER A 235 3.87 5.04 5.96
N LEU A 236 3.62 4.99 7.26
CA LEU A 236 3.70 6.16 8.13
C LEU A 236 5.14 6.68 8.20
N TYR A 237 6.12 5.80 8.41
CA TYR A 237 7.53 6.18 8.36
C TYR A 237 7.91 6.77 6.99
N ALA A 238 7.43 6.19 5.89
CA ALA A 238 7.68 6.72 4.55
C ALA A 238 7.05 8.11 4.34
N ASN A 239 5.83 8.30 4.84
CA ASN A 239 5.10 9.56 4.75
C ASN A 239 5.82 10.73 5.47
N HIS A 240 6.60 10.42 6.52
CA HIS A 240 7.42 11.40 7.23
C HIS A 240 8.69 11.83 6.47
N LYS A 241 8.93 11.29 5.26
CA LYS A 241 10.09 11.61 4.41
C LYS A 241 11.41 11.45 5.15
N PRO A 242 11.77 10.22 5.52
CA PRO A 242 12.97 9.95 6.29
C PRO A 242 14.21 10.44 5.54
N GLN A 243 15.05 11.23 6.19
CA GLN A 243 16.30 11.76 5.63
C GLN A 243 17.49 10.81 5.87
N ASP A 244 18.48 10.82 4.99
CA ASP A 244 19.66 9.96 5.15
C ASP A 244 20.57 10.48 6.27
N TRP A 245 20.98 9.59 7.17
CA TRP A 245 21.79 9.95 8.34
C TRP A 245 23.17 10.50 7.97
N ALA A 246 23.73 10.05 6.84
CA ALA A 246 25.00 10.57 6.33
C ALA A 246 24.83 11.81 5.43
N LYS A 247 23.60 12.11 4.99
CA LYS A 247 23.27 13.21 4.08
C LYS A 247 21.94 13.85 4.50
N PRO A 248 21.94 14.68 5.57
CA PRO A 248 20.72 15.20 6.21
C PRO A 248 19.72 15.89 5.27
N HIS A 249 20.18 16.49 4.16
CA HIS A 249 19.31 17.17 3.20
C HIS A 249 18.73 16.27 2.11
N ARG A 250 18.88 14.94 2.19
CA ARG A 250 18.43 14.00 1.17
C ARG A 250 17.46 12.97 1.74
N ASP A 251 16.27 12.90 1.16
CA ASP A 251 15.31 11.82 1.45
C ASP A 251 15.90 10.45 1.08
N VAL A 252 15.75 9.48 1.99
CA VAL A 252 16.12 8.08 1.74
C VAL A 252 15.27 7.49 0.62
N LEU A 253 13.97 7.79 0.67
CA LEU A 253 12.92 7.20 -0.16
C LEU A 253 12.74 7.96 -1.48
N SER A 254 13.78 7.94 -2.31
CA SER A 254 13.70 8.42 -3.71
C SER A 254 13.12 7.36 -4.65
N ASP A 255 12.66 7.73 -5.84
CA ASP A 255 12.16 6.75 -6.83
C ASP A 255 13.21 5.68 -7.15
N VAL A 256 14.49 6.08 -7.20
CA VAL A 256 15.64 5.19 -7.37
C VAL A 256 15.74 4.12 -6.27
N TYR A 257 15.39 4.47 -5.02
CA TYR A 257 15.39 3.52 -3.90
C TYR A 257 14.42 2.35 -4.14
N TYR A 258 13.27 2.62 -4.74
CA TYR A 258 12.24 1.61 -5.04
C TYR A 258 12.46 0.90 -6.37
N LEU A 259 13.21 1.51 -7.29
CA LEU A 259 13.59 0.88 -8.56
C LEU A 259 14.72 -0.15 -8.38
N LEU A 260 15.69 0.15 -7.52
CA LEU A 260 16.91 -0.67 -7.35
C LEU A 260 16.76 -1.83 -6.38
N THR A 261 15.70 -1.87 -5.55
CA THR A 261 15.61 -2.83 -4.45
C THR A 261 14.33 -3.67 -4.51
N ASP A 262 14.48 -4.99 -4.63
CA ASP A 262 13.36 -5.92 -4.45
C ASP A 262 12.88 -6.00 -2.99
N LYS A 263 13.71 -5.54 -2.04
CA LYS A 263 13.38 -5.41 -0.63
C LYS A 263 13.86 -4.04 -0.15
N PRO A 264 13.04 -3.22 0.51
CA PRO A 264 13.51 -1.97 1.09
C PRO A 264 14.69 -2.26 2.05
N ASN A 265 15.73 -1.44 1.99
CA ASN A 265 16.85 -1.44 2.93
C ASN A 265 16.38 -0.95 4.30
N LEU A 266 15.73 -1.86 5.03
CA LEU A 266 15.30 -1.67 6.40
C LEU A 266 16.45 -2.06 7.32
N HIS A 267 16.83 -1.13 8.19
CA HIS A 267 17.90 -1.31 9.15
C HIS A 267 17.32 -1.47 10.55
N HIS A 268 17.86 -2.42 11.32
CA HIS A 268 17.56 -2.53 12.74
C HIS A 268 18.45 -1.55 13.49
N ILE A 269 17.88 -0.49 14.06
CA ILE A 269 18.60 0.58 14.77
C ILE A 269 19.47 -0.04 15.87
N PHE A 270 18.92 -0.99 16.62
CA PHE A 270 19.68 -1.91 17.46
C PHE A 270 19.87 -3.21 16.67
N PRO A 271 21.05 -3.49 16.09
CA PRO A 271 21.21 -4.62 15.20
C PRO A 271 21.04 -5.96 15.91
N VAL A 272 20.56 -6.96 15.15
CA VAL A 272 20.28 -8.31 15.66
C VAL A 272 21.50 -8.94 16.33
N ASN A 273 22.68 -8.86 15.71
CA ASN A 273 23.90 -9.44 16.27
C ASN A 273 24.34 -8.72 17.55
N PHE A 274 24.18 -7.39 17.60
CA PHE A 274 24.45 -6.62 18.80
C PHE A 274 23.55 -7.05 19.97
N ILE A 275 22.23 -7.17 19.75
CA ILE A 275 21.28 -7.61 20.80
C ILE A 275 21.60 -9.03 21.27
N LYS A 276 21.94 -9.96 20.34
CA LYS A 276 22.31 -11.34 20.70
C LYS A 276 23.55 -11.42 21.57
N GLN A 277 24.53 -10.53 21.37
CA GLN A 277 25.78 -10.51 22.13
C GLN A 277 25.61 -9.81 23.48
N SER A 278 24.83 -8.73 23.52
CA SER A 278 24.67 -7.91 24.73
C SER A 278 23.61 -8.45 25.70
N GLY A 279 22.59 -9.16 25.21
CA GLY A 279 21.51 -9.71 26.02
C GLY A 279 20.52 -8.68 26.58
N ILE A 280 20.57 -7.42 26.10
CA ILE A 280 19.78 -6.29 26.62
C ILE A 280 18.28 -6.35 26.28
N ALA A 281 17.87 -7.28 25.42
CA ALA A 281 16.49 -7.36 24.95
C ALA A 281 16.14 -8.74 24.41
N SER A 282 14.83 -9.01 24.35
CA SER A 282 14.28 -10.21 23.73
C SER A 282 14.34 -10.15 22.20
N GLN A 283 14.27 -11.31 21.55
CA GLN A 283 14.16 -11.38 20.08
C GLN A 283 12.87 -10.72 19.56
N ILE A 284 11.78 -10.74 20.35
CA ILE A 284 10.51 -10.09 19.99
C ILE A 284 10.68 -8.57 19.88
N GLU A 285 11.40 -7.96 20.82
CA GLU A 285 11.71 -6.53 20.78
C GLU A 285 12.67 -6.20 19.64
N CYS A 286 13.67 -7.07 19.42
CA CYS A 286 14.61 -6.96 18.31
C CYS A 286 13.90 -6.87 16.96
N ASP A 287 12.97 -7.79 16.70
CA ASP A 287 12.21 -7.88 15.43
C ASP A 287 11.07 -6.83 15.32
N SER A 288 10.87 -6.02 16.36
CA SER A 288 9.83 -4.99 16.37
C SER A 288 10.07 -3.96 15.27
N LEU A 289 9.01 -3.52 14.59
CA LEU A 289 9.07 -2.40 13.63
C LEU A 289 9.45 -1.08 14.30
N MET A 290 9.32 -0.99 15.61
CA MET A 290 9.82 0.15 16.39
C MET A 290 11.35 0.17 16.43
N ASN A 291 12.03 -0.94 16.09
CA ASN A 291 13.48 -1.00 15.93
C ASN A 291 13.92 -0.78 14.47
N ILE A 292 13.03 -0.45 13.53
CA ILE A 292 13.36 -0.37 12.10
C ILE A 292 13.47 1.08 11.61
N ALA A 293 14.50 1.39 10.82
CA ALA A 293 14.65 2.66 10.10
C ALA A 293 14.85 2.41 8.59
N TYR A 294 14.45 3.38 7.78
CA TYR A 294 14.83 3.41 6.36
C TYR A 294 16.25 3.95 6.25
N LEU A 295 17.14 3.29 5.51
CA LEU A 295 18.48 3.83 5.23
C LEU A 295 18.82 3.64 3.76
N SER A 296 19.63 4.54 3.19
CA SER A 296 20.23 4.24 1.89
C SER A 296 21.10 2.99 2.00
N GLN A 297 21.25 2.26 0.88
CA GLN A 297 22.06 1.06 0.85
C GLN A 297 23.50 1.32 1.34
N ILE A 298 24.06 2.46 0.97
CA ILE A 298 25.43 2.86 1.34
C ILE A 298 25.53 3.07 2.85
N THR A 299 24.62 3.84 3.44
CA THR A 299 24.60 4.11 4.88
C THR A 299 24.33 2.82 5.67
N ASN A 300 23.41 1.98 5.20
CA ASN A 300 23.12 0.68 5.81
C ASN A 300 24.35 -0.25 5.83
N LEU A 301 25.09 -0.34 4.72
CA LEU A 301 26.32 -1.14 4.64
C LEU A 301 27.44 -0.61 5.54
N LYS A 302 27.58 0.72 5.66
CA LYS A 302 28.56 1.35 6.56
C LYS A 302 28.24 1.12 8.03
N ILE A 303 26.95 1.12 8.40
CA ILE A 303 26.53 0.84 9.78
C ILE A 303 26.70 -0.66 10.09
N SER A 304 26.28 -1.55 9.18
CA SER A 304 26.34 -3.01 9.33
C SER A 304 25.61 -3.46 10.61
N ASP A 305 26.24 -4.25 11.46
CA ASP A 305 25.72 -4.81 12.70
C ASP A 305 26.38 -4.21 13.95
N ARG A 306 26.98 -3.03 13.79
CA ARG A 306 27.73 -2.34 14.85
C ARG A 306 26.82 -1.86 15.98
N ASN A 307 27.40 -1.70 17.17
CA ASN A 307 26.70 -1.13 18.32
C ASN A 307 26.15 0.27 17.97
N PRO A 308 24.84 0.54 18.22
CA PRO A 308 24.22 1.84 17.97
C PRO A 308 24.95 3.02 18.58
N LEU A 309 25.45 2.88 19.82
CA LEU A 309 26.16 3.98 20.46
C LEU A 309 27.47 4.32 19.73
N ASN A 310 28.11 3.33 19.11
CA ASN A 310 29.38 3.52 18.41
C ASN A 310 29.18 4.14 17.03
N TYR A 311 28.26 3.59 16.23
CA TYR A 311 28.07 4.11 14.89
C TYR A 311 27.38 5.49 14.90
N LEU A 312 26.52 5.79 15.88
CA LEU A 312 25.83 7.09 15.95
C LEU A 312 26.80 8.26 16.18
N LYS A 313 27.90 8.04 16.91
CA LYS A 313 28.97 9.05 17.10
C LYS A 313 29.56 9.52 15.77
N GLU A 314 29.57 8.67 14.73
CA GLU A 314 30.08 9.03 13.41
C GLU A 314 29.15 9.96 12.63
N TYR A 315 27.91 10.14 13.10
CA TYR A 315 26.89 10.95 12.46
C TYR A 315 26.39 12.09 13.36
N ASP A 316 26.91 12.23 14.60
CA ASP A 316 26.44 13.19 15.61
C ASP A 316 26.85 14.64 15.29
N GLU A 317 26.37 15.10 14.15
CA GLU A 317 26.42 16.46 13.66
C GLU A 317 25.13 17.20 14.07
N PRO A 318 25.11 18.55 14.07
CA PRO A 318 23.97 19.35 14.54
C PRO A 318 22.62 18.97 13.92
N ASP A 319 22.61 18.52 12.66
CA ASP A 319 21.40 18.16 11.92
C ASP A 319 20.86 16.76 12.24
N LEU A 320 21.63 15.89 12.91
CA LEU A 320 21.24 14.48 13.12
C LEU A 320 19.94 14.38 13.93
N GLU A 321 19.75 15.27 14.91
CA GLU A 321 18.52 15.26 15.71
C GLU A 321 17.28 15.50 14.84
N THR A 322 17.35 16.47 13.92
CA THR A 322 16.30 16.72 12.94
C THR A 322 16.10 15.52 12.02
N VAL A 323 17.19 14.89 11.58
CA VAL A 323 17.13 13.66 10.78
C VAL A 323 16.40 12.57 11.56
N LEU A 324 16.76 12.27 12.81
CA LEU A 324 16.07 11.23 13.61
C LEU A 324 14.57 11.53 13.78
N ARG A 325 14.20 12.80 13.98
CA ARG A 325 12.80 13.21 14.05
C ARG A 325 12.05 12.95 12.74
N SER A 326 12.69 13.07 11.57
CA SER A 326 12.09 12.68 10.27
C SER A 326 11.80 11.18 10.14
N HIS A 327 12.42 10.33 10.97
CA HIS A 327 12.15 8.88 11.04
C HIS A 327 11.18 8.50 12.17
N LEU A 328 10.68 9.48 12.92
CA LEU A 328 10.03 9.26 14.21
C LEU A 328 10.94 8.43 15.15
N ILE A 329 12.24 8.73 15.20
CA ILE A 329 13.18 8.10 16.12
C ILE A 329 13.34 9.00 17.35
N PRO A 330 13.18 8.48 18.58
CA PRO A 330 13.38 9.27 19.79
C PRO A 330 14.86 9.63 19.96
N THR A 331 15.10 10.87 20.40
CA THR A 331 16.45 11.45 20.53
C THR A 331 17.22 10.92 21.74
N ILE A 332 16.56 10.18 22.64
CA ILE A 332 17.18 9.54 23.81
C ILE A 332 18.38 8.65 23.44
N ILE A 333 18.37 8.05 22.25
CA ILE A 333 19.49 7.23 21.76
C ILE A 333 20.76 8.05 21.51
N LEU A 334 20.63 9.35 21.19
CA LEU A 334 21.77 10.26 21.08
C LEU A 334 22.33 10.62 22.46
N GLU A 335 21.48 10.78 23.47
CA GLU A 335 21.91 11.01 24.84
C GLU A 335 22.75 9.83 25.36
N TRP A 336 22.29 8.60 25.11
CA TRP A 336 23.06 7.39 25.42
C TRP A 336 24.37 7.31 24.66
N SER A 337 24.36 7.67 23.37
CA SER A 337 25.56 7.65 22.52
C SER A 337 26.61 8.66 22.98
N ARG A 338 26.19 9.89 23.32
CA ARG A 338 27.05 10.97 23.82
C ARG A 338 27.60 10.68 25.22
N ALA A 339 26.80 10.05 26.08
CA ALA A 339 27.21 9.65 27.42
C ALA A 339 28.06 8.37 27.45
N ASP A 340 28.08 7.60 26.35
CA ASP A 340 28.66 6.26 26.27
C ASP A 340 28.08 5.26 27.30
N VAL A 341 26.79 5.43 27.62
CA VAL A 341 26.07 4.61 28.60
C VAL A 341 24.80 4.07 27.97
N LEU A 342 24.70 2.74 27.90
CA LEU A 342 23.51 2.04 27.44
C LEU A 342 22.75 1.45 28.63
N PRO A 343 21.48 1.85 28.87
CA PRO A 343 20.65 1.22 29.90
C PRO A 343 20.45 -0.28 29.65
N GLU A 344 20.27 -1.06 30.72
CA GLU A 344 20.03 -2.51 30.62
C GLU A 344 18.77 -2.84 29.80
N ASN A 345 17.74 -2.00 29.88
CA ASN A 345 16.47 -2.09 29.15
C ASN A 345 16.37 -1.06 28.01
N ALA A 346 17.50 -0.66 27.42
CA ALA A 346 17.56 0.42 26.43
C ALA A 346 16.61 0.22 25.25
N LEU A 347 16.52 -1.00 24.68
CA LEU A 347 15.63 -1.25 23.56
C LEU A 347 14.15 -1.15 23.98
N THR A 348 13.78 -1.64 25.16
CA THR A 348 12.42 -1.50 25.68
C THR A 348 12.04 -0.02 25.83
N ILE A 349 12.92 0.79 26.45
CA ILE A 349 12.71 2.24 26.60
C ILE A 349 12.58 2.90 25.22
N PHE A 350 13.48 2.57 24.30
CA PHE A 350 13.48 3.12 22.94
C PHE A 350 12.18 2.79 22.19
N ILE A 351 11.71 1.55 22.28
CA ILE A 351 10.45 1.11 21.68
C ILE A 351 9.26 1.90 22.25
N GLU A 352 9.20 2.09 23.57
CA GLU A 352 8.13 2.86 24.20
C GLU A 352 8.08 4.31 23.73
N GLU A 353 9.23 4.98 23.74
CA GLU A 353 9.34 6.36 23.30
C GLU A 353 8.98 6.49 21.82
N ARG A 354 9.40 5.53 20.99
CA ARG A 354 9.05 5.52 19.57
C ARG A 354 7.57 5.29 19.32
N ILE A 355 6.93 4.43 20.10
CA ILE A 355 5.48 4.24 20.02
C ILE A 355 4.75 5.54 20.35
N ASN A 356 5.20 6.29 21.36
CA ASN A 356 4.59 7.57 21.72
C ASN A 356 4.68 8.56 20.54
N LEU A 357 5.84 8.71 19.91
CA LEU A 357 6.01 9.55 18.71
C LEU A 357 5.11 9.11 17.54
N LEU A 358 4.98 7.80 17.33
CA LEU A 358 4.09 7.25 16.31
C LEU A 358 2.63 7.59 16.60
N LEU A 359 2.18 7.42 17.85
CA LEU A 359 0.82 7.73 18.28
C LEU A 359 0.50 9.22 18.18
N GLU A 360 1.45 10.10 18.49
CA GLU A 360 1.32 11.55 18.28
C GLU A 360 1.17 11.89 16.80
N ALA A 361 2.02 11.31 15.93
CA ALA A 361 1.93 11.50 14.48
C ALA A 361 0.57 11.02 13.93
N LEU A 362 0.05 9.89 14.42
CA LEU A 362 -1.27 9.40 14.05
C LEU A 362 -2.40 10.31 14.57
N ARG A 363 -2.30 10.81 15.80
CA ARG A 363 -3.30 11.72 16.37
C ARG A 363 -3.43 13.01 15.54
N LEU A 364 -2.31 13.57 15.09
CA LEU A 364 -2.32 14.73 14.19
C LEU A 364 -2.99 14.42 12.85
N LYS A 365 -2.73 13.24 12.28
CA LYS A 365 -3.36 12.79 11.02
C LYS A 365 -4.87 12.54 11.16
N LEU A 366 -5.34 12.25 12.37
CA LEU A 366 -6.73 11.96 12.70
C LEU A 366 -7.39 13.08 13.50
N GLU A 367 -6.91 14.32 13.34
CA GLU A 367 -7.44 15.48 14.05
C GLU A 367 -8.98 15.59 13.88
N GLY A 368 -9.67 15.86 14.99
CA GLY A 368 -11.13 15.94 15.03
C GLY A 368 -11.86 14.59 15.16
N ILE A 369 -11.12 13.48 15.30
CA ILE A 369 -11.66 12.16 15.62
C ILE A 369 -11.30 11.82 17.07
N GLU A 370 -12.27 11.30 17.84
CA GLU A 370 -12.00 10.81 19.20
C GLU A 370 -10.94 9.69 19.15
N PHE A 371 -9.79 9.89 19.81
CA PHE A 371 -8.62 9.02 19.71
C PHE A 371 -8.34 8.35 21.06
N ASN A 372 -8.61 7.05 21.15
CA ASN A 372 -8.45 6.26 22.36
C ASN A 372 -7.28 5.27 22.22
N ILE A 373 -6.40 5.27 23.23
CA ILE A 373 -5.24 4.38 23.32
C ILE A 373 -5.45 3.46 24.51
N PHE A 374 -5.34 2.16 24.30
CA PHE A 374 -5.35 1.16 25.36
C PHE A 374 -4.13 0.24 25.23
N ASP A 375 -3.78 -0.49 26.28
CA ASP A 375 -2.62 -1.40 26.28
C ASP A 375 -3.01 -2.76 26.88
N MET A 376 -3.29 -3.74 26.01
CA MET A 376 -3.64 -5.11 26.44
C MET A 376 -2.43 -5.94 26.89
N GLY A 377 -1.21 -5.40 26.74
CA GLY A 377 0.03 -6.08 27.15
C GLY A 377 0.34 -5.96 28.63
N ASN A 378 -0.25 -4.97 29.31
CA ASN A 378 0.00 -4.66 30.71
C ASN A 378 -0.87 -5.44 31.71
N HIS A 379 -1.56 -6.50 31.30
CA HIS A 379 -2.15 -7.46 32.25
C HIS A 379 -1.07 -8.37 32.86
N TYR A 380 -0.09 -7.76 33.53
CA TYR A 380 0.43 -8.30 34.78
C TYR A 380 -0.59 -7.88 35.85
N ILE A 381 -1.55 -8.78 36.14
CA ILE A 381 -2.31 -8.69 37.38
C ILE A 381 -1.31 -9.05 38.49
N PRO A 382 -0.94 -8.13 39.39
CA PRO A 382 -0.20 -8.52 40.59
C PRO A 382 -1.10 -9.44 41.41
N LYS A 383 -0.53 -10.52 41.95
CA LYS A 383 -1.19 -11.47 42.85
C LYS A 383 -1.97 -10.81 43.96
#